data_AF-L5JVK3-F1
#
_entry.id   AF-L5JVK3-F1
#
_cell.length_a   1.000
_cell.length_b   1.000
_cell.length_c   1.000
_cell.angle_alpha   90.00
_cell.angle_beta   90.00
_cell.angle_gamma   90.00
#
_symmetry.space_group_name_H-M   'P 1'
#
loop_
_entity.id
_entity.type
_entity.pdbx_description
1 polymer ?
#
loop_
_entity_poly.entity_id
_entity_poly.type
_entity_poly.pdbx_seq_one_letter_code
_entity_poly.pdbx_strand_id
1 'polypeptide(L)'
;MARKAGNFYVPAEPKLAFVIRGIDGVSSKVRKVLQLLCLHQIFNGTFVKLNKASINMLRTVELYTMWGYPNLKSVNELIYKHGYGKINKKLIALTDNTSNAHSLGKHGIIT
;
A
#
# COMPACT_ATOMS: atom_id res chain seq x y z
N MET A 1 23.40 -20.75 -9.63
CA MET A 1 22.74 -21.36 -10.81
C MET A 1 22.95 -20.50 -12.05
N ALA A 2 22.38 -19.29 -12.17
CA ALA A 2 22.54 -18.44 -13.37
C ALA A 2 24.01 -18.02 -13.67
N ARG A 3 24.73 -17.53 -12.65
CA ARG A 3 26.14 -17.10 -12.77
C ARG A 3 27.11 -18.22 -13.18
N LYS A 4 26.75 -19.49 -12.92
CA LYS A 4 27.55 -20.67 -13.33
C LYS A 4 27.40 -20.98 -14.82
N ALA A 5 26.30 -20.56 -15.44
CA ALA A 5 26.00 -20.79 -16.85
C ALA A 5 26.30 -19.55 -17.73
N GLY A 6 27.02 -18.54 -17.21
CA GLY A 6 27.25 -17.28 -17.90
C GLY A 6 26.00 -16.39 -18.06
N ASN A 7 24.87 -16.77 -17.44
CA ASN A 7 23.58 -16.09 -17.57
C ASN A 7 23.30 -15.15 -16.40
N PHE A 8 22.46 -14.14 -16.67
CA PHE A 8 21.97 -13.19 -15.68
C PHE A 8 20.69 -13.68 -15.01
N TYR A 9 20.57 -13.44 -13.71
CA TYR A 9 19.31 -13.62 -12.99
C TYR A 9 18.56 -12.30 -12.95
N VAL A 10 17.39 -12.25 -13.57
CA VAL A 10 16.48 -11.09 -13.50
C VAL A 10 15.39 -11.40 -12.48
N PRO A 11 15.29 -10.64 -11.38
CA PRO A 11 14.22 -10.82 -10.41
C PRO A 11 12.87 -10.44 -11.01
N ALA A 12 11.80 -11.06 -10.51
CA ALA A 12 10.45 -10.72 -10.93
C ALA A 12 10.11 -9.26 -10.59
N GLU A 13 9.30 -8.63 -11.43
CA GLU A 13 8.82 -7.28 -11.17
C GLU A 13 7.98 -7.24 -9.88
N PRO A 14 8.18 -6.21 -9.05
CA PRO A 14 7.40 -6.04 -7.83
C PRO A 14 5.93 -5.74 -8.16
N LYS A 15 5.02 -6.40 -7.44
CA LYS A 15 3.56 -6.31 -7.68
C LYS A 15 2.84 -5.38 -6.70
N LEU A 16 3.52 -4.91 -5.67
CA LEU A 16 2.96 -4.12 -4.57
C LEU A 16 3.89 -2.95 -4.25
N ALA A 17 3.32 -1.77 -4.09
CA ALA A 17 4.00 -0.60 -3.56
C ALA A 17 3.32 -0.12 -2.28
N PHE A 18 4.10 0.50 -1.39
CA PHE A 18 3.60 1.28 -0.29
C PHE A 18 3.82 2.76 -0.60
N VAL A 19 2.78 3.57 -0.42
CA VAL A 19 2.75 5.00 -0.79
C VAL A 19 2.40 5.81 0.44
N ILE A 20 3.18 6.85 0.73
CA ILE A 20 2.99 7.77 1.86
C ILE A 20 2.88 9.20 1.33
N ARG A 21 1.92 9.97 1.85
CA ARG A 21 1.81 11.41 1.53
C ARG A 21 2.78 12.24 2.39
N GLY A 22 3.56 13.11 1.76
CA GLY A 22 4.56 13.94 2.44
C GLY A 22 4.22 15.42 2.57
N ILE A 23 3.55 16.02 1.56
CA ILE A 23 3.43 17.48 1.43
C ILE A 23 1.96 17.92 1.35
N ASP A 24 1.68 19.13 1.85
CA ASP A 24 0.39 19.82 1.69
C ASP A 24 0.42 20.90 0.60
N GLY A 25 -0.74 21.38 0.16
CA GLY A 25 -0.83 22.36 -0.93
C GLY A 25 -0.76 21.70 -2.31
N VAL A 26 -1.78 20.90 -2.62
CA VAL A 26 -1.90 20.14 -3.88
C VAL A 26 -2.83 20.81 -4.88
N SER A 27 -2.45 20.78 -6.16
CA SER A 27 -3.32 21.19 -7.27
C SER A 27 -4.58 20.31 -7.34
N SER A 28 -5.66 20.82 -7.94
CA SER A 28 -6.95 20.11 -8.00
C SER A 28 -6.86 18.74 -8.68
N LYS A 29 -6.01 18.60 -9.71
CA LYS A 29 -5.76 17.34 -10.41
C LYS A 29 -5.06 16.32 -9.51
N VAL A 30 -3.98 16.74 -8.84
CA VAL A 30 -3.21 15.89 -7.91
C VAL A 30 -4.07 15.49 -6.72
N ARG A 31 -4.88 16.41 -6.19
CA ARG A 31 -5.81 16.14 -5.09
C ARG A 31 -6.77 15.00 -5.42
N LYS A 32 -7.32 14.97 -6.63
CA LYS A 32 -8.21 13.88 -7.08
C LYS A 32 -7.47 12.53 -7.11
N VAL A 33 -6.23 12.50 -7.59
CA VAL A 33 -5.43 11.26 -7.62
C VAL A 33 -5.09 10.79 -6.21
N LEU A 34 -4.70 11.69 -5.30
CA LEU A 34 -4.46 11.36 -3.89
C LEU A 34 -5.72 10.84 -3.19
N GLN A 35 -6.89 11.40 -3.48
CA GLN A 35 -8.17 10.90 -2.97
C GLN A 35 -8.49 9.49 -3.47
N LEU A 36 -8.22 9.20 -4.75
CA LEU A 36 -8.36 7.84 -5.29
C LEU A 36 -7.42 6.83 -4.63
N LEU A 37 -6.25 7.29 -4.18
CA LEU A 37 -5.29 6.50 -3.40
C LEU A 37 -5.61 6.48 -1.89
N CYS A 38 -6.71 7.09 -1.44
CA CYS A 38 -7.09 7.25 -0.04
C CYS A 38 -6.11 8.05 0.83
N LEU A 39 -5.25 8.89 0.22
CA LEU A 39 -4.23 9.70 0.89
C LEU A 39 -4.74 11.09 1.29
N HIS A 40 -5.69 11.12 2.24
CA HIS A 40 -6.37 12.34 2.66
C HIS A 40 -5.53 13.28 3.54
N GLN A 41 -4.69 12.73 4.41
CA GLN A 41 -3.86 13.48 5.36
C GLN A 41 -2.37 13.21 5.11
N ILE A 42 -1.51 14.10 5.61
CA ILE A 42 -0.05 13.90 5.60
C ILE A 42 0.27 12.68 6.46
N PHE A 43 1.30 11.93 6.08
CA PHE A 43 1.73 10.67 6.71
C PHE A 43 0.73 9.52 6.63
N ASN A 44 -0.41 9.69 5.96
CA ASN A 44 -1.23 8.54 5.60
C ASN A 44 -0.47 7.66 4.61
N GLY A 45 -0.54 6.35 4.85
CA GLY A 45 0.06 5.32 4.02
C GLY A 45 -0.99 4.40 3.41
N THR A 46 -0.79 3.93 2.19
CA THR A 46 -1.67 2.93 1.55
C THR A 46 -0.86 1.96 0.71
N PHE A 47 -1.26 0.69 0.75
CA PHE A 47 -0.74 -0.35 -0.13
C PHE A 47 -1.45 -0.30 -1.48
N VAL A 48 -0.68 -0.23 -2.57
CA VAL A 48 -1.19 -0.13 -3.95
C VAL A 48 -0.69 -1.31 -4.76
N LYS A 49 -1.63 -2.05 -5.36
CA LYS A 49 -1.29 -3.08 -6.35
C LYS A 49 -0.78 -2.40 -7.62
N LEU A 50 0.40 -2.80 -8.06
CA LEU A 50 1.06 -2.22 -9.22
C LEU A 50 0.47 -2.81 -10.50
N ASN A 51 -0.04 -1.90 -11.34
CA ASN A 51 -0.42 -2.14 -12.72
C ASN A 51 -0.05 -0.88 -13.53
N LYS A 52 -0.23 -0.93 -14.85
CA LYS A 52 0.12 0.21 -15.74
C LYS A 52 -0.59 1.51 -15.35
N ALA A 53 -1.85 1.43 -14.94
CA ALA A 53 -2.63 2.60 -14.51
C ALA A 53 -2.16 3.12 -13.15
N SER A 54 -1.92 2.25 -12.17
CA SER A 54 -1.40 2.63 -10.84
C SER A 54 -0.06 3.35 -10.97
N ILE A 55 0.84 2.85 -11.81
CA ILE A 55 2.16 3.46 -12.05
C ILE A 55 2.00 4.86 -12.65
N ASN A 56 1.08 5.05 -13.60
CA ASN A 56 0.80 6.38 -14.16
C ASN A 56 0.17 7.34 -13.13
N MET A 57 -0.68 6.83 -12.24
CA MET A 57 -1.20 7.62 -11.11
C MET A 57 -0.07 8.06 -10.17
N LEU A 58 0.83 7.13 -9.81
CA LEU A 58 1.98 7.40 -8.95
C LEU A 58 2.93 8.44 -9.56
N ARG A 59 3.22 8.34 -10.87
CA ARG A 59 4.00 9.35 -11.61
C ARG A 59 3.37 10.74 -11.57
N THR A 60 2.03 10.83 -11.55
CA THR A 60 1.33 12.12 -11.46
C THR A 60 1.47 12.78 -10.08
N VAL A 61 1.60 11.97 -9.02
CA VAL A 61 1.67 12.45 -7.63
C VAL A 61 3.07 12.36 -7.03
N GLU A 62 4.08 12.00 -7.83
CA GLU A 62 5.44 11.67 -7.40
C GLU A 62 6.09 12.78 -6.55
N LEU A 63 5.86 14.05 -6.88
CA LEU A 63 6.39 15.19 -6.12
C LEU A 63 5.74 15.38 -4.74
N TYR A 64 4.58 14.76 -4.48
CA TYR A 64 3.80 14.93 -3.23
C TYR A 64 3.80 13.67 -2.35
N THR A 65 4.27 12.55 -2.89
CA THR A 65 4.22 11.24 -2.24
C THR A 65 5.56 10.53 -2.34
N MET A 66 5.96 9.88 -1.26
CA MET A 66 7.08 8.95 -1.26
C MET A 66 6.52 7.53 -1.39
N TRP A 67 7.04 6.74 -2.32
CA TRP A 67 6.60 5.36 -2.49
C TRP A 67 7.74 4.42 -2.84
N GLY A 68 7.55 3.14 -2.52
CA GLY A 68 8.54 2.10 -2.78
C GLY A 68 7.99 0.70 -2.56
N TYR A 69 8.83 -0.30 -2.78
CA TYR A 69 8.45 -1.71 -2.62
C TYR A 69 8.69 -2.13 -1.17
N PRO A 70 7.64 -2.54 -0.43
CA PRO A 70 7.79 -2.89 0.97
C PRO A 70 8.42 -4.28 1.14
N ASN A 71 9.15 -4.47 2.23
CA ASN A 71 9.62 -5.78 2.68
C ASN A 71 8.58 -6.44 3.60
N LEU A 72 8.53 -7.78 3.62
CA LEU A 72 7.60 -8.56 4.45
C LEU A 72 7.65 -8.16 5.93
N LYS A 73 8.84 -7.95 6.48
CA LYS A 73 9.02 -7.49 7.86
C LYS A 73 8.34 -6.14 8.11
N SER A 74 8.57 -5.19 7.22
CA SER A 74 7.97 -3.84 7.31
C SER A 74 6.45 -3.86 7.15
N VAL A 75 5.93 -4.72 6.27
CA VAL A 75 4.48 -4.92 6.12
C VAL A 75 3.86 -5.42 7.42
N ASN A 76 4.46 -6.45 8.02
CA ASN A 76 3.95 -7.02 9.27
C ASN A 76 3.97 -5.98 10.41
N GLU A 77 5.11 -5.33 10.63
CA GLU A 77 5.24 -4.30 11.67
C GLU A 77 4.24 -3.14 11.48
N LEU A 78 3.98 -2.75 10.23
CA LEU A 78 3.05 -1.67 9.93
C LEU A 78 1.59 -2.10 10.16
N ILE A 79 1.21 -3.31 9.79
CA ILE A 79 -0.13 -3.84 10.04
C ILE A 79 -0.36 -4.00 11.55
N TYR A 80 0.63 -4.49 12.30
CA TYR A 80 0.50 -4.65 13.76
C TYR A 80 0.43 -3.31 14.51
N LYS A 81 1.24 -2.32 14.12
CA LYS A 81 1.33 -1.04 14.86
C LYS A 81 0.34 0.03 14.39
N HIS A 82 0.04 0.04 13.09
CA HIS A 82 -0.73 1.09 12.43
C HIS A 82 -1.82 0.54 11.51
N GLY A 83 -2.16 -0.74 11.62
CA GLY A 83 -3.22 -1.36 10.85
C GLY A 83 -4.60 -0.91 11.32
N TYR A 84 -5.37 -0.34 10.40
CA TYR A 84 -6.77 -0.02 10.59
C TYR A 84 -7.62 -0.77 9.57
N GLY A 85 -8.71 -1.37 10.04
CA GLY A 85 -9.72 -2.02 9.22
C GLY A 85 -10.99 -1.18 9.14
N LYS A 86 -11.70 -1.26 8.00
CA LYS A 86 -13.03 -0.66 7.88
C LYS A 86 -14.09 -1.72 8.18
N ILE A 87 -14.59 -1.74 9.42
CA ILE A 87 -15.63 -2.68 9.88
C ILE A 87 -16.93 -1.88 10.05
N ASN A 88 -18.02 -2.33 9.44
CA ASN A 88 -19.33 -1.65 9.49
C ASN A 88 -19.25 -0.15 9.14
N LYS A 89 -18.47 0.18 8.10
CA LYS A 89 -18.18 1.55 7.62
C LYS A 89 -17.38 2.45 8.59
N LYS A 90 -16.97 1.97 9.75
CA LYS A 90 -16.12 2.68 10.72
C LYS A 90 -14.68 2.22 10.62
N LEU A 91 -13.74 3.14 10.84
CA LEU A 91 -12.31 2.82 10.93
C LEU A 91 -12.02 2.31 12.35
N ILE A 92 -11.57 1.07 12.48
CA ILE A 92 -11.28 0.41 13.76
C ILE A 92 -9.85 -0.13 13.71
N ALA A 93 -9.10 0.03 14.81
CA ALA A 93 -7.76 -0.54 14.93
C ALA A 93 -7.84 -2.07 14.90
N LEU A 94 -6.87 -2.72 14.23
CA LEU A 94 -6.79 -4.17 14.14
C LEU A 94 -6.15 -4.74 15.43
N THR A 95 -6.90 -4.74 16.53
CA THR A 95 -6.40 -5.22 17.83
C THR A 95 -6.69 -6.71 18.06
N ASP A 96 -7.92 -7.16 17.75
CA ASP A 96 -8.37 -8.53 18.01
C ASP A 96 -8.73 -9.29 16.73
N ASN A 97 -8.18 -10.49 16.60
CA ASN A 97 -8.41 -11.38 15.46
C ASN A 97 -9.87 -11.83 15.32
N THR A 98 -10.61 -11.89 16.43
CA THR A 98 -12.03 -12.29 16.47
C THR A 98 -12.93 -11.29 15.74
N SER A 99 -12.68 -9.99 15.91
CA SER A 99 -13.40 -8.91 15.19
C SER A 99 -13.04 -8.90 13.70
N ASN A 100 -11.78 -9.20 13.37
CA ASN A 100 -11.28 -9.22 12.00
C ASN A 100 -11.83 -10.40 11.19
N ALA A 101 -11.88 -11.59 11.80
CA ALA A 101 -12.28 -12.84 11.16
C ALA A 101 -13.72 -12.81 10.60
N HIS A 102 -14.66 -12.13 11.26
CA HIS A 102 -16.04 -12.06 10.76
C HIS A 102 -16.15 -11.26 9.45
N SER A 103 -15.38 -10.18 9.30
CA SER A 103 -15.42 -9.34 8.10
C SER A 103 -14.55 -9.88 6.96
N LEU A 104 -13.42 -10.50 7.30
CA LEU A 104 -12.41 -10.95 6.35
C LEU A 104 -12.50 -12.45 6.03
N GLY A 105 -13.26 -13.24 6.80
CA GLY A 105 -13.43 -14.68 6.58
C GLY A 105 -14.03 -15.02 5.22
N LYS A 106 -14.86 -14.14 4.65
CA LYS A 106 -15.37 -14.26 3.28
C LYS A 106 -14.28 -14.24 2.20
N HIS A 107 -13.12 -13.66 2.52
CA HIS A 107 -11.98 -13.54 1.62
C HIS A 107 -10.89 -14.58 1.94
N GLY A 108 -11.17 -15.55 2.82
CA GLY A 108 -10.21 -16.57 3.25
C GLY A 108 -9.04 -16.02 4.08
N ILE A 109 -9.15 -14.79 4.59
CA ILE A 109 -8.12 -14.18 5.43
C ILE A 109 -8.50 -14.47 6.88
N ILE A 110 -7.76 -15.40 7.48
CA ILE A 110 -7.85 -15.77 8.89
C ILE A 110 -6.52 -15.35 9.51
N THR A 111 -6.57 -14.48 10.51
CA THR A 111 -5.43 -14.01 11.30
C THR A 111 -5.42 -14.66 12.67
#